data_AF-A0A970DPG3-F1
#
_entry.id   AF-A0A970DPG3-F1
#
_cell.length_a   1.000
_cell.length_b   1.000
_cell.length_c   1.000
_cell.angle_alpha   90.00
_cell.angle_beta   90.00
_cell.angle_gamma   90.00
#
_symmetry.space_group_name_H-M   'P 1'
#
loop_
_entity.id
_entity.type
_entity.pdbx_description
1 polymer ?
#
loop_
_entity_poly.entity_id
_entity_poly.type
_entity_poly.pdbx_seq_one_letter_code
_entity_poly.pdbx_strand_id
1 'polypeptide(L)'
;MRSEKEMFELILGVAQRDERIRAVYMNGSRTNVKAPKDIFQDYDIVYVVTETASFIEDDHWIDVFGDLIILQEPDRLSKNCGKSTDFESNYGYLMLFTDGNRIDLHIQTKEYMKKVYLQDKLTIPLLDKDNCLP
;
A
#
# COMPACT_ATOMS: atom_id res chain seq x y z
N MET A 1 9.86 -15.00 9.59
CA MET A 1 9.23 -14.40 8.41
C MET A 1 7.85 -14.98 8.27
N ARG A 2 6.81 -14.14 8.31
CA ARG A 2 5.45 -14.49 7.91
C ARG A 2 5.48 -14.99 6.47
N SER A 3 4.74 -16.04 6.19
CA SER A 3 4.54 -16.61 4.86
C SER A 3 3.71 -15.69 3.96
N GLU A 4 3.72 -15.97 2.65
CA GLU A 4 2.89 -15.24 1.68
C GLU A 4 1.39 -15.24 2.07
N LYS A 5 0.90 -16.39 2.56
CA LYS A 5 -0.48 -16.52 3.04
C LYS A 5 -0.75 -15.59 4.23
N GLU A 6 0.12 -15.59 5.24
CA GLU A 6 -0.02 -14.74 6.42
C GLU A 6 0.05 -13.26 6.06
N MET A 7 0.90 -12.88 5.11
CA MET A 7 0.99 -11.50 4.62
C MET A 7 -0.29 -11.06 3.91
N PHE A 8 -0.86 -11.88 3.02
CA PHE A 8 -2.13 -11.55 2.39
C PHE A 8 -3.29 -11.50 3.39
N GLU A 9 -3.35 -12.43 4.35
CA GLU A 9 -4.35 -12.41 5.41
C GLU A 9 -4.24 -11.15 6.28
N LEU A 10 -3.01 -10.70 6.57
CA LEU A 10 -2.77 -9.45 7.28
C LEU A 10 -3.24 -8.23 6.47
N ILE A 11 -2.76 -8.08 5.23
CA ILE A 11 -3.06 -6.94 4.36
C ILE A 11 -4.58 -6.83 4.15
N LEU A 12 -5.21 -7.92 3.74
CA LEU A 12 -6.66 -7.94 3.53
C LEU A 12 -7.44 -7.79 4.82
N GLY A 13 -6.94 -8.35 5.94
CA GLY A 13 -7.55 -8.18 7.25
C GLY A 13 -7.55 -6.73 7.73
N VAL A 14 -6.46 -5.99 7.52
CA VAL A 14 -6.39 -4.54 7.81
C VAL A 14 -7.42 -3.80 6.98
N ALA A 15 -7.43 -4.03 5.66
CA ALA A 15 -8.38 -3.39 4.77
C ALA A 15 -9.84 -3.74 5.07
N GLN A 16 -10.15 -4.95 5.51
CA GLN A 16 -11.51 -5.36 5.88
C GLN A 16 -11.98 -4.68 7.17
N ARG A 17 -11.11 -4.54 8.18
CA ARG A 17 -11.45 -3.96 9.49
C ARG A 17 -11.51 -2.43 9.49
N ASP A 18 -10.72 -1.79 8.64
CA ASP A 18 -10.70 -0.33 8.54
C ASP A 18 -11.73 0.14 7.49
N GLU A 19 -12.77 0.83 7.94
CA GLU A 19 -13.86 1.33 7.09
C GLU A 19 -13.41 2.46 6.15
N ARG A 20 -12.29 3.11 6.44
CA ARG A 20 -11.68 4.14 5.58
C ARG A 20 -11.15 3.52 4.29
N ILE A 21 -10.71 2.26 4.34
CA ILE A 21 -10.20 1.52 3.18
C ILE A 21 -11.37 0.89 2.43
N ARG A 22 -11.54 1.30 1.17
CA ARG A 22 -12.66 0.91 0.30
C ARG A 22 -12.28 -0.18 -0.69
N ALA A 23 -11.05 -0.18 -1.17
CA ALA A 23 -10.55 -1.23 -2.05
C ALA A 23 -9.05 -1.44 -1.87
N VAL A 24 -8.56 -2.58 -2.33
CA VAL A 24 -7.16 -2.98 -2.33
C VAL A 24 -6.81 -3.55 -3.69
N TYR A 25 -5.70 -3.08 -4.24
CA TYR A 25 -5.07 -3.72 -5.38
C TYR A 25 -3.57 -3.82 -5.15
N MET A 26 -2.92 -4.72 -5.89
CA MET A 26 -1.48 -4.94 -5.79
C MET A 26 -0.85 -4.75 -7.16
N ASN A 27 0.31 -4.11 -7.14
CA ASN A 27 1.15 -3.88 -8.31
C ASN A 27 2.41 -4.77 -8.26
N GLY A 28 3.34 -4.52 -9.18
CA GLY A 28 4.72 -4.94 -9.02
C GLY A 28 4.97 -6.43 -9.28
N SER A 29 6.13 -6.90 -8.82
CA SER A 29 6.68 -8.17 -9.31
C SER A 29 5.87 -9.40 -8.90
N ARG A 30 5.14 -9.34 -7.78
CA ARG A 30 4.31 -10.45 -7.27
C ARG A 30 3.10 -10.75 -8.14
N THR A 31 2.63 -9.81 -8.95
CA THR A 31 1.54 -10.04 -9.92
C THR A 31 2.03 -10.67 -11.21
N ASN A 32 3.33 -10.59 -11.49
CA ASN A 32 3.92 -11.12 -12.69
C ASN A 32 4.16 -12.64 -12.57
N VAL A 33 3.30 -13.44 -13.18
CA VAL A 33 3.43 -14.91 -13.22
C VAL A 33 4.73 -15.42 -13.85
N LYS A 34 5.45 -14.57 -14.60
CA LYS A 34 6.75 -14.90 -15.21
C LYS A 34 7.95 -14.52 -14.34
N ALA A 35 7.74 -13.70 -13.30
CA ALA A 35 8.80 -13.36 -12.36
C ALA A 35 9.03 -14.55 -11.42
N PRO A 36 10.30 -14.89 -11.11
CA PRO A 36 10.59 -15.84 -10.05
C PRO A 36 9.99 -15.39 -8.73
N LYS A 37 9.33 -16.30 -8.02
CA LYS A 37 8.87 -16.02 -6.66
C LYS A 37 10.01 -16.21 -5.68
N ASP A 38 10.37 -15.15 -4.96
CA ASP A 38 11.45 -15.19 -3.97
C ASP A 38 11.19 -14.28 -2.76
N ILE A 39 12.11 -14.34 -1.79
CA ILE A 39 12.04 -13.60 -0.53
C ILE A 39 12.41 -12.12 -0.67
N PHE A 40 12.92 -11.70 -1.83
CA PHE A 40 13.27 -10.32 -2.15
C PHE A 40 12.17 -9.60 -2.92
N GLN A 41 11.03 -10.24 -3.15
CA GLN A 41 9.87 -9.56 -3.69
C GLN A 41 9.11 -8.81 -2.59
N ASP A 42 8.76 -7.57 -2.90
CA ASP A 42 8.00 -6.71 -2.00
C ASP A 42 6.50 -6.89 -2.25
N TYR A 43 5.67 -6.49 -1.29
CA TYR A 43 4.23 -6.38 -1.50
C TYR A 43 3.91 -4.93 -1.86
N ASP A 44 3.80 -4.66 -3.16
CA ASP A 44 3.39 -3.35 -3.69
C ASP A 44 1.87 -3.16 -3.55
N ILE A 45 1.42 -2.73 -2.38
CA ILE A 45 0.00 -2.64 -2.03
C ILE A 45 -0.51 -1.22 -2.22
N VAL A 46 -1.73 -1.09 -2.76
CA VAL A 46 -2.45 0.17 -2.76
C VAL A 46 -3.77 0.02 -2.02
N TYR A 47 -3.97 0.87 -1.02
CA TYR A 47 -5.25 1.05 -0.34
C TYR A 47 -5.98 2.26 -0.93
N VAL A 48 -7.14 1.99 -1.50
CA VAL A 48 -8.05 3.01 -2.02
C VAL A 48 -8.93 3.49 -0.89
N VAL A 49 -8.89 4.78 -0.60
CA VAL A 49 -9.54 5.41 0.55
C VAL A 49 -10.42 6.59 0.11
N THR A 50 -11.24 7.11 1.02
CA THR A 50 -12.01 8.35 0.79
C THR A 50 -11.17 9.60 0.97
N GLU A 51 -10.19 9.56 1.86
CA GLU A 51 -9.25 10.64 2.16
C GLU A 51 -7.96 10.05 2.74
N THR A 52 -6.84 10.76 2.59
CA THR A 52 -5.51 10.30 3.02
C THR A 52 -5.07 10.89 4.37
N ALA A 53 -5.64 12.02 4.78
CA ALA A 53 -5.16 12.81 5.91
C ALA A 53 -5.19 12.03 7.23
N SER A 54 -6.25 11.26 7.49
CA SER A 54 -6.35 10.47 8.73
C SER A 54 -5.32 9.34 8.84
N PHE A 55 -4.71 8.93 7.72
CA PHE A 55 -3.57 8.00 7.72
C PHE A 55 -2.25 8.75 7.90
N ILE A 56 -2.14 9.98 7.39
CA ILE A 56 -0.89 10.76 7.48
C ILE A 56 -0.72 11.41 8.86
N GLU A 57 -1.83 11.75 9.52
CA GLU A 57 -1.87 12.43 10.82
C GLU A 57 -1.68 11.47 12.01
N ASP A 58 -2.05 10.19 11.86
CA ASP A 58 -1.88 9.17 12.89
C ASP A 58 -0.58 8.40 12.65
N ASP A 59 0.55 8.85 13.18
CA ASP A 59 1.86 8.19 12.98
C ASP A 59 1.90 6.69 13.37
N HIS A 60 0.92 6.20 14.14
CA HIS A 60 0.85 4.82 14.64
C HIS A 60 -0.09 3.91 13.85
N TRP A 61 -0.82 4.42 12.84
CA TRP A 61 -1.81 3.59 12.13
C TRP A 61 -1.19 2.35 11.45
N ILE A 62 0.09 2.44 11.04
CA ILE A 62 0.85 1.35 10.42
C ILE A 62 1.31 0.28 11.40
N ASP A 63 1.23 0.52 12.71
CA ASP A 63 1.65 -0.47 13.74
C ASP A 63 0.82 -1.76 13.65
N VAL A 64 -0.36 -1.70 13.02
CA VAL A 64 -1.21 -2.86 12.72
C VAL A 64 -0.51 -3.91 11.86
N PHE A 65 0.53 -3.54 11.12
CA PHE A 65 1.30 -4.45 10.27
C PHE A 65 2.45 -5.15 11.02
N GLY A 66 2.76 -4.74 12.25
CA GLY A 66 3.81 -5.32 13.10
C GLY A 66 5.12 -4.53 13.12
N ASP A 67 6.11 -5.07 13.83
CA ASP A 67 7.32 -4.35 14.18
C ASP A 67 8.23 -4.05 12.97
N LEU A 68 8.69 -2.79 12.89
CA LEU A 68 9.51 -2.27 11.80
C LEU A 68 11.01 -2.27 12.14
N ILE A 69 11.85 -2.57 11.16
CA ILE A 69 13.29 -2.25 11.16
C ILE A 69 13.52 -0.88 10.52
N ILE A 70 12.87 -0.63 9.38
CA ILE A 70 12.99 0.61 8.61
C ILE A 70 11.61 1.06 8.16
N LEU A 71 11.35 2.35 8.34
CA LEU A 71 10.24 3.09 7.75
C LEU A 71 10.80 4.21 6.88
N GLN A 72 10.31 4.34 5.65
CA GLN A 72 10.57 5.49 4.79
C GLN A 72 9.25 6.08 4.29
N GLU A 73 9.16 7.40 4.30
CA GLU A 73 8.03 8.16 3.78
C GLU A 73 8.52 9.08 2.66
N PRO A 74 8.60 8.59 1.40
CA PRO A 74 9.18 9.34 0.28
C PRO A 74 8.50 10.69 0.04
N ASP A 75 7.19 10.75 0.25
CA ASP A 75 6.38 11.96 0.11
C ASP A 75 6.70 12.98 1.21
N ARG A 76 6.79 12.56 2.48
CA ARG A 76 7.23 13.41 3.60
C ARG A 76 8.61 13.98 3.37
N LEU A 77 9.55 13.12 2.96
CA LEU A 77 10.91 13.52 2.64
C LEU A 77 10.94 14.54 1.50
N SER A 78 10.17 14.30 0.43
CA SER A 78 10.09 15.20 -0.72
C SER A 78 9.55 16.57 -0.32
N LYS A 79 8.50 16.63 0.51
CA LYS A 79 7.94 17.86 1.05
C LYS A 79 8.97 18.62 1.91
N ASN A 80 9.69 17.92 2.78
CA ASN A 80 10.74 18.52 3.61
C ASN A 80 11.92 19.09 2.78
N CYS A 81 12.14 18.52 1.59
CA CYS A 81 13.10 19.04 0.60
C CYS A 81 12.53 20.16 -0.29
N GLY A 82 11.33 20.68 0.01
CA GLY A 82 10.69 21.77 -0.74
C GLY A 82 10.09 21.37 -2.10
N LYS A 83 9.90 20.07 -2.35
CA LYS A 83 9.22 19.60 -3.57
C LYS A 83 7.70 19.65 -3.40
N SER A 84 7.00 19.84 -4.51
CA SER A 84 5.54 19.70 -4.55
C SER A 84 5.15 18.24 -4.36
N THR A 85 4.15 17.99 -3.51
CA THR A 85 3.66 16.66 -3.15
C THR A 85 2.14 16.69 -2.99
N ASP A 86 1.44 15.67 -3.46
CA ASP A 86 -0.03 15.57 -3.44
C ASP A 86 -0.50 14.68 -2.28
N PHE A 87 -0.28 15.15 -1.05
CA PHE A 87 -0.64 14.38 0.15
C PHE A 87 -2.13 14.11 0.24
N GLU A 88 -2.96 14.99 -0.33
CA GLU A 88 -4.43 14.87 -0.31
C GLU A 88 -4.94 13.69 -1.15
N SER A 89 -4.15 13.25 -2.14
CA SER A 89 -4.59 12.23 -3.09
C SER A 89 -3.75 10.96 -3.08
N ASN A 90 -2.47 11.04 -2.70
CA ASN A 90 -1.54 9.91 -2.72
C ASN A 90 -0.44 10.06 -1.66
N TYR A 91 -0.16 8.97 -0.94
CA TYR A 91 0.93 8.94 0.03
C TYR A 91 1.56 7.55 0.15
N GLY A 92 2.88 7.48 0.09
CA GLY A 92 3.67 6.24 0.13
C GLY A 92 4.39 5.99 1.46
N TYR A 93 4.33 4.74 1.91
CA TYR A 93 5.09 4.16 3.02
C TYR A 93 5.91 2.98 2.51
N LEU A 94 7.23 3.01 2.69
CA LEU A 94 8.10 1.87 2.40
C LEU A 94 8.55 1.26 3.72
N MET A 95 8.14 0.01 3.96
CA MET A 95 8.25 -0.65 5.25
C MET A 95 9.05 -1.93 5.15
N LEU A 96 10.10 -2.05 5.98
CA LEU A 96 10.83 -3.30 6.22
C LEU A 96 10.54 -3.78 7.64
N PHE A 97 9.95 -4.96 7.77
CA PHE A 97 9.56 -5.54 9.05
C PHE A 97 10.67 -6.39 9.68
N THR A 98 10.60 -6.60 11.00
CA THR A 98 11.56 -7.41 11.78
C THR A 98 11.63 -8.86 11.32
N ASP A 99 10.56 -9.36 10.70
CA ASP A 99 10.49 -10.69 10.14
C ASP A 99 11.06 -10.82 8.72
N GLY A 100 11.55 -9.71 8.15
CA GLY A 100 12.22 -9.61 6.85
C GLY A 100 11.29 -9.32 5.66
N ASN A 101 9.97 -9.32 5.86
CA ASN A 101 9.03 -8.95 4.80
C ASN A 101 9.09 -7.44 4.53
N ARG A 102 8.72 -7.04 3.31
CA ARG A 102 8.65 -5.65 2.87
C ARG A 102 7.30 -5.33 2.25
N ILE A 103 6.71 -4.22 2.65
CA ILE A 103 5.48 -3.69 2.04
C ILE A 103 5.79 -2.28 1.54
N ASP A 104 5.56 -2.07 0.24
CA ASP A 104 5.54 -0.76 -0.39
C ASP A 104 4.07 -0.35 -0.51
N LEU A 105 3.59 0.42 0.46
CA LEU A 105 2.18 0.76 0.63
C LEU A 105 1.89 2.16 0.11
N HIS A 106 0.92 2.28 -0.78
CA HIS A 106 0.35 3.58 -1.15
C HIS A 106 -1.08 3.71 -0.63
N ILE A 107 -1.38 4.85 -0.02
CA ILE A 107 -2.73 5.29 0.30
C ILE A 107 -3.17 6.25 -0.78
N GLN A 108 -4.26 5.93 -1.48
CA GLN A 108 -4.74 6.72 -2.62
C GLN A 108 -6.23 7.02 -2.53
N THR A 109 -6.61 8.24 -2.87
CA THR A 109 -8.03 8.54 -3.07
C THR A 109 -8.57 7.79 -4.29
N LYS A 110 -9.87 7.52 -4.29
CA LYS A 110 -10.57 6.90 -5.43
C LYS A 110 -10.34 7.68 -6.73
N GLU A 111 -10.30 9.00 -6.66
CA GLU A 111 -10.05 9.90 -7.79
C GLU A 111 -8.65 9.74 -8.34
N TYR A 112 -7.65 9.55 -7.47
CA TYR A 112 -6.27 9.29 -7.88
C TYR A 112 -6.15 7.91 -8.51
N MET A 113 -6.66 6.87 -7.85
CA MET A 113 -6.65 5.49 -8.35
C MET A 113 -7.22 5.40 -9.77
N LYS A 114 -8.36 6.05 -10.06
CA LYS A 114 -8.97 6.06 -11.40
C LYS A 114 -8.04 6.60 -12.50
N LYS A 115 -7.11 7.49 -12.17
CA LYS A 115 -6.14 8.04 -13.12
C LYS A 115 -5.02 7.05 -13.41
N VAL A 116 -4.60 6.25 -12.42
CA VAL A 116 -3.35 5.47 -12.45
C VAL A 116 -3.54 3.96 -12.59
N TYR A 117 -4.67 3.39 -12.17
CA TYR A 117 -4.88 1.94 -12.05
C TYR A 117 -4.57 1.15 -13.34
N LEU A 118 -4.97 1.70 -14.49
CA LEU A 118 -4.77 1.08 -15.81
C LEU A 118 -3.45 1.44 -16.48
N GLN A 119 -2.61 2.26 -15.85
CA GLN A 119 -1.31 2.66 -16.41
C GLN A 119 -0.24 1.57 -16.19
N ASP A 120 -0.32 0.85 -15.07
CA ASP A 120 0.52 -0.31 -14.80
C ASP A 120 -0.11 -1.59 -15.39
N LYS A 121 0.72 -2.41 -16.00
CA LYS A 121 0.33 -3.71 -16.58
C LYS A 121 0.41 -4.85 -15.57
N LEU A 122 1.01 -4.60 -14.42
CA LEU A 122 1.22 -5.53 -13.34
C LEU A 122 0.26 -5.26 -12.16
N THR A 123 -0.96 -4.84 -12.47
CA THR A 123 -2.02 -4.55 -11.48
C THR A 123 -2.97 -5.73 -11.35
N ILE A 124 -3.27 -6.17 -10.12
CA ILE A 124 -4.37 -7.10 -9.82
C ILE A 124 -5.26 -6.58 -8.70
N PRO A 125 -6.60 -6.66 -8.83
CA PRO A 125 -7.51 -6.35 -7.73
C PRO A 125 -7.43 -7.44 -6.67
N LEU A 126 -7.48 -7.05 -5.39
CA LEU A 126 -7.48 -7.97 -4.24
C LEU A 126 -8.75 -7.88 -3.39
N LEU A 127 -9.29 -6.67 -3.20
CA LEU A 127 -10.53 -6.42 -2.46
C LEU A 127 -11.24 -5.19 -3.05
N ASP A 128 -12.56 -5.22 -3.15
CA ASP A 128 -13.34 -4.05 -3.54
C ASP A 128 -14.68 -4.04 -2.82
N LYS A 129 -14.82 -3.18 -1.80
CA LYS A 129 -16.04 -3.07 -1.00
C LYS A 129 -17.13 -2.28 -1.74
N ASP A 130 -16.73 -1.45 -2.71
CA ASP A 130 -17.59 -0.46 -3.36
C ASP A 130 -17.82 -0.71 -4.86
N ASN A 131 -17.24 -1.78 -5.41
CA ASN A 131 -17.17 -2.02 -6.86
C ASN A 131 -16.63 -0.79 -7.61
N CYS A 132 -15.51 -0.26 -7.11
CA CYS A 132 -14.88 0.95 -7.59
C CYS A 132 -13.62 0.73 -8.43
N LEU A 133 -13.02 -0.45 -8.38
CA LEU A 133 -11.84 -0.80 -9.17
C LEU A 133 -12.25 -1.05 -10.65
N PRO A 134 -11.45 -0.58 -11.61
CA PRO A 134 -11.67 -0.82 -13.05
C PRO A 134 -11.60 -2.29 -13.49
#